data_AF-A0A376YFU3-F1
#
_entry.id   AF-A0A376YFU3-F1
#
_cell.length_a   1.000
_cell.length_b   1.000
_cell.length_c   1.000
_cell.angle_alpha   90.00
_cell.angle_beta   90.00
_cell.angle_gamma   90.00
#
_symmetry.space_group_name_H-M   'P 1'
#
loop_
_entity.id
_entity.type
_entity.pdbx_description
1 polymer ?
#
loop_
_entity_poly.entity_id
_entity_poly.type
_entity_poly.pdbx_seq_one_letter_code
_entity_poly.pdbx_strand_id
1 'polypeptide(L)'
;MRSPACRLCAPLFLHYEDDAQTYSLKYQYLLGRDILVAPVHEEGRSDWTLYLPEDNWVHAWTGETFHGGEITVEAPIGKPPVFYRADSEWAALFASLKNI
;
A
#
# COMPACT_ATOMS: atom_id res chain seq x y z
N MET A 1 -18.29 0.23 -22.67
CA MET A 1 -17.16 0.75 -21.86
C MET A 1 -16.20 -0.40 -21.63
N ARG A 2 -14.97 -0.31 -22.13
CA ARG A 2 -13.95 -1.34 -21.89
C ARG A 2 -13.58 -1.26 -20.41
N SER A 3 -13.90 -2.29 -19.64
CA SER A 3 -13.31 -2.46 -18.31
C SER A 3 -11.80 -2.66 -18.53
N PRO A 4 -10.93 -1.69 -18.18
CA PRO A 4 -9.50 -1.91 -18.29
C PRO A 4 -9.21 -3.11 -17.40
N ALA A 5 -8.49 -4.11 -17.92
CA ALA A 5 -8.26 -5.38 -17.25
C ALA A 5 -7.92 -5.14 -15.77
N CYS A 6 -8.91 -5.35 -14.90
CA CYS A 6 -8.80 -5.13 -13.46
C CYS A 6 -7.87 -6.22 -12.94
N ARG A 7 -6.58 -5.94 -12.95
CA ARG A 7 -5.61 -6.78 -12.27
C ARG A 7 -5.83 -6.53 -10.79
N LEU A 8 -6.32 -7.55 -10.10
CA LEU A 8 -6.52 -7.49 -8.66
C LEU A 8 -5.20 -7.14 -7.96
N CYS A 9 -4.07 -7.68 -8.42
CA CYS A 9 -2.74 -7.26 -8.00
C CYS A 9 -2.00 -6.59 -9.18
N ALA A 10 -1.70 -5.31 -9.05
CA ALA A 10 -1.01 -4.51 -10.06
C ALA A 10 0.34 -3.99 -9.55
N PRO A 11 1.38 -3.95 -10.40
CA PRO A 11 2.60 -3.23 -10.07
C PRO A 11 2.32 -1.72 -9.98
N LEU A 12 3.06 -1.01 -9.13
CA LEU A 12 2.81 0.41 -8.85
C LEU A 12 2.91 1.30 -10.10
N PHE A 13 3.86 1.02 -11.00
CA PHE A 13 4.08 1.83 -12.21
C PHE A 13 2.85 1.91 -13.11
N LEU A 14 1.88 0.99 -13.00
CA LEU A 14 0.66 1.02 -13.82
C LEU A 14 -0.28 2.18 -13.42
N HIS A 15 -0.14 2.69 -12.20
CA HIS A 15 -0.91 3.83 -11.71
C HIS A 15 -0.03 5.08 -11.48
N TYR A 16 1.29 4.91 -11.45
CA TYR A 16 2.27 5.96 -11.21
C TYR A 16 3.37 5.90 -12.29
N GLU A 17 2.99 6.10 -13.56
CA GLU A 17 3.89 5.96 -14.73
C GLU A 17 5.05 6.98 -14.72
N ASP A 18 4.83 8.15 -14.12
CA ASP A 18 5.85 9.21 -14.02
C ASP A 18 6.87 8.97 -12.91
N ASP A 19 6.66 7.96 -12.06
CA ASP A 19 7.52 7.65 -10.92
C ASP A 19 8.51 6.53 -11.26
N ALA A 20 9.74 6.92 -11.58
CA ALA A 20 10.81 6.00 -11.96
C ALA A 20 11.14 4.96 -10.87
N GLN A 21 10.92 5.26 -9.58
CA GLN A 21 11.21 4.31 -8.50
C GLN A 21 10.29 3.09 -8.59
N THR A 22 9.03 3.28 -9.00
CA THR A 22 8.01 2.23 -9.08
C THR A 22 8.32 1.10 -10.05
N TYR A 23 9.18 1.35 -11.05
CA TYR A 23 9.62 0.34 -12.02
C TYR A 23 10.63 -0.66 -11.43
N SER A 24 11.31 -0.29 -10.36
CA SER A 24 12.32 -1.13 -9.69
C SER A 24 11.75 -2.00 -8.57
N LEU A 25 10.51 -1.72 -8.15
CA LEU A 25 9.85 -2.35 -7.01
C LEU A 25 9.31 -3.74 -7.37
N LYS A 26 9.77 -4.76 -6.64
CA LYS A 26 9.42 -6.18 -6.90
C LYS A 26 8.51 -6.79 -5.85
N TYR A 27 8.56 -6.28 -4.62
CA TYR A 27 7.95 -6.92 -3.45
C TYR A 27 6.79 -6.12 -2.85
N GLN A 28 6.36 -5.07 -3.53
CA GLN A 28 5.16 -4.30 -3.19
C GLN A 28 4.25 -4.19 -4.40
N TYR A 29 2.95 -4.18 -4.15
CA TYR A 29 1.93 -4.15 -5.19
C TYR A 29 0.70 -3.38 -4.74
N LEU A 30 -0.09 -2.94 -5.71
CA LEU A 30 -1.42 -2.39 -5.47
C LEU A 30 -2.45 -3.51 -5.56
N LEU A 31 -3.30 -3.63 -4.54
CA LEU A 31 -4.49 -4.46 -4.55
C LEU A 31 -5.66 -3.60 -5.02
N GLY A 32 -6.06 -3.77 -6.28
CA GLY A 32 -6.92 -2.81 -6.97
C GLY A 32 -6.21 -1.47 -7.17
N ARG A 33 -6.96 -0.37 -7.06
CA ARG A 33 -6.42 1.00 -7.22
C ARG A 33 -6.02 1.65 -5.89
N ASP A 34 -6.62 1.20 -4.80
CA ASP A 34 -6.69 2.01 -3.57
C ASP A 34 -5.94 1.42 -2.38
N ILE A 35 -5.41 0.19 -2.49
CA ILE A 35 -4.67 -0.47 -1.41
C ILE A 35 -3.25 -0.77 -1.90
N LEU A 36 -2.24 -0.42 -1.11
CA LEU A 36 -0.85 -0.81 -1.30
C LEU A 36 -0.47 -1.84 -0.23
N VAL A 37 0.17 -2.92 -0.66
CA VAL A 37 0.63 -4.01 0.20
C VAL A 37 2.12 -4.24 0.01
N ALA A 38 2.88 -4.28 1.10
CA ALA A 38 4.29 -4.63 1.12
C ALA A 38 4.54 -5.76 2.15
N PRO A 39 4.43 -7.04 1.73
CA PRO A 39 4.60 -8.16 2.65
C PRO A 39 6.01 -8.24 3.23
N VAL A 40 6.10 -8.46 4.54
CA VAL A 40 7.35 -8.82 5.22
C VAL A 40 7.77 -10.21 4.75
N HIS A 41 8.93 -10.30 4.11
CA HIS A 41 9.46 -11.56 3.56
C HIS A 41 10.78 -12.00 4.23
N GLU A 42 11.23 -11.30 5.27
CA GLU A 42 12.40 -11.68 6.07
C GLU A 42 11.97 -12.16 7.45
N GLU A 43 12.64 -13.19 7.96
CA GLU A 43 12.36 -13.77 9.27
C GLU A 43 12.81 -12.85 10.41
N GLY A 44 12.04 -12.83 11.50
CA GLY A 44 12.41 -12.12 12.73
C GLY A 44 12.26 -10.59 12.70
N ARG A 45 11.65 -10.03 11.65
CA ARG A 45 11.40 -8.59 11.53
C ARG A 45 10.22 -8.15 12.39
N SER A 46 10.38 -7.02 13.07
CA SER A 46 9.31 -6.28 13.76
C SER A 46 8.91 -4.99 13.04
N ASP A 47 9.66 -4.59 12.02
CA ASP A 47 9.44 -3.42 11.18
C ASP A 47 9.72 -3.76 9.70
N TRP A 48 9.25 -2.88 8.82
CA TRP A 48 9.45 -3.02 7.38
C TRP A 48 9.63 -1.66 6.72
N THR A 49 10.64 -1.56 5.85
CA THR A 49 10.86 -0.39 4.98
C THR A 49 10.24 -0.64 3.62
N LEU A 50 9.45 0.33 3.13
CA LEU A 50 8.81 0.28 1.84
C LEU A 50 8.77 1.68 1.20
N TYR A 51 8.42 1.72 -0.09
CA TYR A 51 8.19 2.96 -0.81
C TYR A 51 6.69 3.24 -0.97
N LEU A 52 6.28 4.47 -0.72
CA LEU A 52 4.96 4.97 -1.09
C LEU A 52 5.10 5.93 -2.26
N PRO A 53 4.36 5.75 -3.36
CA PRO A 53 4.30 6.76 -4.41
C PRO A 53 3.56 8.01 -3.89
N GLU A 54 3.77 9.14 -4.55
CA GLU A 54 3.15 10.42 -4.16
C GLU A 54 1.62 10.34 -4.19
N ASP A 55 1.03 10.23 -2.99
CA ASP A 55 -0.41 10.20 -2.72
C ASP A 55 -0.65 10.43 -1.21
N ASN A 56 -1.92 10.46 -0.80
CA ASN A 56 -2.30 10.48 0.61
C ASN A 56 -2.61 9.06 1.08
N TRP A 57 -1.64 8.44 1.76
CA TRP A 57 -1.76 7.06 2.24
C TRP A 57 -2.17 7.03 3.71
N VAL A 58 -3.02 6.08 4.08
CA VAL A 58 -3.44 5.82 5.45
C VAL A 58 -3.04 4.41 5.82
N HIS A 59 -2.27 4.24 6.89
CA HIS A 59 -1.89 2.93 7.38
C HIS A 59 -3.10 2.20 7.97
N ALA A 60 -3.33 0.97 7.51
CA ALA A 60 -4.56 0.22 7.80
C ALA A 60 -4.79 -0.02 9.30
N TRP A 61 -3.72 -0.25 10.06
CA TRP A 61 -3.81 -0.64 11.48
C TRP A 61 -3.78 0.52 12.46
N THR A 62 -2.95 1.53 12.19
CA THR A 62 -2.79 2.69 13.10
C THR A 62 -3.69 3.85 12.70
N GLY A 63 -3.98 4.00 11.40
CA GLY A 63 -4.65 5.18 10.86
C GLY A 63 -3.77 6.38 10.64
N GLU A 64 -2.48 6.23 10.87
CA GLU A 64 -1.51 7.28 10.59
C GLU A 64 -1.46 7.55 9.10
N THR A 65 -1.31 8.83 8.77
CA THR A 65 -1.27 9.32 7.40
C THR A 65 0.18 9.51 6.95
N PHE A 66 0.50 9.04 5.77
CA PHE A 66 1.81 9.15 5.14
C PHE A 66 1.66 9.83 3.78
N HIS A 67 2.68 10.59 3.42
CA HIS A 67 2.87 11.12 2.08
C HIS A 67 3.98 10.31 1.39
N GLY A 68 4.11 10.45 0.07
CA GLY A 68 5.07 9.67 -0.73
C GLY A 68 6.50 9.66 -0.18
N GLY A 69 7.30 8.71 -0.65
CA GLY A 69 8.67 8.49 -0.23
C GLY A 69 8.91 7.14 0.44
N GLU A 70 10.15 6.91 0.83
CA GLU A 70 10.54 5.73 1.60
C GLU A 70 10.16 5.92 3.08
N ILE A 71 9.48 4.93 3.65
CA ILE A 71 9.04 4.94 5.05
C ILE A 71 9.35 3.60 5.71
N THR A 72 9.51 3.63 7.04
CA THR A 72 9.62 2.43 7.88
C THR A 72 8.44 2.40 8.85
N VAL A 73 7.73 1.28 8.91
CA VAL A 73 6.59 1.08 9.81
C VAL A 73 6.73 -0.19 10.63
N GLU A 74 6.10 -0.22 11.80
CA GLU A 74 5.96 -1.45 12.58
C GLU A 74 5.17 -2.50 11.81
N ALA A 75 5.69 -3.72 11.78
CA ALA A 75 5.13 -4.84 11.02
C ALA A 75 5.12 -6.15 11.84
N PRO A 76 4.51 -6.17 13.05
CA PRO A 76 4.38 -7.40 13.82
C PRO A 76 3.48 -8.41 13.08
N ILE A 77 3.62 -9.69 13.43
CA ILE A 77 2.77 -10.76 12.87
C ILE A 77 1.28 -10.41 13.06
N GLY A 78 0.51 -10.50 11.99
CA GLY A 78 -0.92 -10.14 11.96
C GLY A 78 -1.21 -8.70 11.56
N LYS A 79 -0.19 -7.82 11.50
CA LYS A 79 -0.31 -6.44 11.03
C LYS A 79 0.70 -6.16 9.91
N PRO A 80 0.56 -6.79 8.72
CA PRO A 80 1.46 -6.55 7.60
C PRO A 80 1.39 -5.08 7.14
N PRO A 81 2.45 -4.51 6.56
CA PRO A 81 2.42 -3.16 6.00
C PRO A 81 1.37 -3.05 4.89
N VAL A 82 0.25 -2.40 5.23
CA VAL A 82 -0.90 -2.21 4.34
C VAL A 82 -1.36 -0.77 4.47
N PHE A 83 -1.52 -0.11 3.33
CA PHE A 83 -1.93 1.28 3.23
C PHE A 83 -3.10 1.40 2.27
N TYR A 84 -3.99 2.34 2.52
CA TYR A 84 -5.05 2.69 1.58
C TYR A 84 -5.06 4.19 1.28
N ARG A 85 -5.57 4.57 0.11
CA ARG A 85 -5.67 5.98 -0.29
C ARG A 85 -6.75 6.68 0.53
N ALA A 86 -6.42 7.82 1.13
CA ALA A 86 -7.36 8.63 1.92
C ALA A 86 -8.60 9.05 1.10
N ASP A 87 -8.40 9.33 -0.20
CA ASP A 87 -9.43 9.78 -1.14
C ASP A 87 -10.20 8.61 -1.80
N SER A 88 -10.03 7.37 -1.32
CA SER A 88 -10.77 6.22 -1.83
C SER A 88 -12.25 6.29 -1.45
N GLU A 89 -13.13 5.92 -2.39
CA GLU A 89 -14.57 5.71 -2.13
C GLU A 89 -14.82 4.63 -1.05
N TRP A 90 -13.84 3.75 -0.84
CA TRP A 90 -13.88 2.65 0.13
C TRP A 90 -13.15 2.99 1.44
N ALA A 91 -12.68 4.23 1.64
CA ALA A 91 -11.91 4.61 2.83
C ALA A 91 -12.62 4.28 4.14
N ALA A 92 -13.95 4.45 4.21
CA ALA A 92 -14.74 4.09 5.40
C ALA A 92 -14.72 2.57 5.68
N LEU A 93 -14.74 1.75 4.63
CA LEU A 93 -14.61 0.29 4.76
C LEU A 93 -13.22 -0.06 5.26
N PHE A 94 -12.15 0.52 4.70
CA PHE A 94 -10.78 0.22 5.11
C PHE A 94 -10.47 0.70 6.52
N ALA A 95 -11.04 1.82 6.95
CA ALA A 95 -10.93 2.30 8.33
C ALA A 95 -11.49 1.31 9.35
N SER A 96 -12.46 0.46 8.95
CA SER A 96 -13.03 -0.58 9.83
C SER A 96 -12.07 -1.74 10.12
N LEU A 97 -11.02 -1.94 9.30
CA LEU A 97 -10.02 -3.00 9.50
C LEU A 97 -9.27 -2.89 10.84
N LYS A 98 -9.19 -1.68 11.41
CA LYS A 98 -8.59 -1.45 12.73
C LYS A 98 -9.33 -2.14 13.88
N ASN A 99 -10.60 -2.48 13.66
CA ASN A 99 -11.51 -2.97 14.69
C ASN A 99 -11.79 -4.47 14.56
N ILE A 100 -11.10 -5.15 13.65
CA ILE A 100 -11.18 -6.60 13.41
C ILE A 100 -9.96 -7.27 14.05
#